data_AF-A0A4S8QJG4-F1
#
_entry.id   AF-A0A4S8QJG4-F1
#
_cell.length_a   1.000
_cell.length_b   1.000
_cell.length_c   1.000
_cell.angle_alpha   90.00
_cell.angle_beta   90.00
_cell.angle_gamma   90.00
#
_symmetry.space_group_name_H-M   'P 1'
#
loop_
_entity.id
_entity.type
_entity.pdbx_description
1 polymer ?
#
loop_
_entity_poly.entity_id
_entity_poly.type
_entity_poly.pdbx_seq_one_letter_code
_entity_poly.pdbx_strand_id
1 'polypeptide(L)'
;MTQAPEDFPAEPRAVDNAADPRFAAHVPSQRPAPAPSPVGEPVMPAADPAAGQAIPAEPAYPAASLPQPTAPGMPDPGAQYPGAQQTAQYPPAQQYAPGMPQQAGAPPVDMLAPPPVPPGWQQYPPGFYPPRPERRRSRVGTVFMVVALVAASVLSGAFVNGWRPSLPGTPEGTFNGAAVEPGEGELPSPGEDASESEILAYLKEQAQLVLDAHSESLINRSPEGWLAAFDPTLHEEMTSRYDSLAAMEVSRFDYQVTSGPLEDSSGAVPLYDITVAVSYCFATPADECSPADVVFDTVWRAGDEGMVMVQVDPSEGGDGPHPWEVTDMVAAVGERTVVAVPENMADELDAALEVSEAAAENADEWAKWEVPDRYVVYIAGDEEFEEWFGGIWDSGDVLGFALPLSGTVDGERVPSTYATVMAVDRTGWGAELDSVIRHELGHAVTLWAAPSERYANDTWWMVEGIAEYIDHGERDYDEYERAWDVEEYVAQGGCETDILPPDEDDDTLAGSGKYGCGFLGVTYMINTYGEDEFAEWFGLTAREGQSPDESAESIFGKSNAELMEEITAFIAQTV
;
A
#
# COMPACT_ATOMS: atom_id res chain seq x y z
N MET A 1 -5.93 18.25 -3.73
CA MET A 1 -6.48 17.50 -2.59
C MET A 1 -5.64 16.25 -2.45
N THR A 2 -5.34 15.81 -1.25
CA THR A 2 -4.86 14.43 -1.03
C THR A 2 -6.05 13.49 -1.16
N GLN A 3 -5.83 12.19 -1.37
CA GLN A 3 -6.92 11.21 -1.47
C GLN A 3 -6.84 10.20 -0.34
N ALA A 4 -7.96 10.08 0.37
CA ALA A 4 -8.14 9.12 1.43
C ALA A 4 -8.14 7.67 0.89
N PRO A 5 -7.92 6.66 1.75
CA PRO A 5 -8.02 5.24 1.41
C PRO A 5 -9.47 4.77 1.08
N GLU A 6 -10.38 5.62 0.58
CA GLU A 6 -11.80 5.29 0.40
C GLU A 6 -12.25 5.14 -1.07
N ASP A 7 -11.41 5.52 -2.05
CA ASP A 7 -11.70 5.24 -3.47
C ASP A 7 -11.33 3.81 -3.88
N PHE A 8 -11.05 2.91 -2.91
CA PHE A 8 -10.85 1.50 -3.23
C PHE A 8 -12.15 0.88 -3.75
N PRO A 9 -12.17 0.34 -4.99
CA PRO A 9 -13.21 -0.60 -5.34
C PRO A 9 -13.11 -1.78 -4.35
N ALA A 10 -14.22 -2.10 -3.67
CA ALA A 10 -14.28 -3.28 -2.81
C ALA A 10 -13.72 -4.49 -3.56
N GLU A 11 -12.75 -5.21 -2.95
CA GLU A 11 -12.15 -6.39 -3.55
C GLU A 11 -13.26 -7.32 -4.09
N PRO A 12 -13.15 -7.84 -5.33
CA PRO A 12 -14.10 -8.82 -5.82
C PRO A 12 -14.01 -10.05 -4.91
N ARG A 13 -15.01 -10.23 -4.05
CA ARG A 13 -15.20 -11.48 -3.29
C ARG A 13 -14.95 -12.66 -4.20
N ALA A 14 -14.04 -13.55 -3.79
CA ALA A 14 -13.76 -14.81 -4.45
C ALA A 14 -15.06 -15.43 -4.97
N VAL A 15 -15.18 -15.47 -6.30
CA VAL A 15 -16.35 -16.03 -6.96
C VAL A 15 -16.32 -17.53 -6.71
N ASP A 16 -17.16 -17.99 -5.77
CA ASP A 16 -17.53 -19.39 -5.66
C ASP A 16 -18.12 -19.82 -7.01
N ASN A 17 -17.33 -20.51 -7.82
CA ASN A 17 -17.70 -21.06 -9.11
C ASN A 17 -18.70 -22.22 -8.94
N ALA A 18 -19.94 -21.90 -8.58
CA ALA A 18 -21.08 -22.79 -8.72
C ALA A 18 -21.64 -22.66 -10.14
N ALA A 19 -21.34 -23.66 -10.97
CA ALA A 19 -21.73 -23.75 -12.38
C ALA A 19 -23.23 -23.49 -12.66
N ASP A 20 -23.53 -22.55 -13.58
CA ASP A 20 -24.87 -22.35 -14.19
C ASP A 20 -25.12 -23.41 -15.28
N PRO A 21 -26.19 -24.24 -15.19
CA PRO A 21 -26.38 -25.40 -16.07
C PRO A 21 -27.03 -25.09 -17.43
N ARG A 22 -26.84 -23.89 -18.00
CA ARG A 22 -27.64 -23.44 -19.18
C ARG A 22 -26.99 -23.50 -20.56
N PHE A 23 -25.79 -24.06 -20.71
CA PHE A 23 -25.19 -24.33 -22.03
C PHE A 23 -24.76 -25.79 -22.19
N ALA A 24 -25.71 -26.65 -22.56
CA ALA A 24 -25.43 -28.01 -22.98
C ALA A 24 -25.20 -28.06 -24.51
N ALA A 25 -23.93 -28.16 -24.92
CA ALA A 25 -23.57 -28.49 -26.30
C ALA A 25 -23.77 -30.00 -26.56
N HIS A 26 -24.39 -30.32 -27.70
CA HIS A 26 -24.62 -31.69 -28.17
C HIS A 26 -23.31 -32.43 -28.50
N VAL A 27 -23.09 -33.59 -27.86
CA VAL A 27 -22.07 -34.59 -28.25
C VAL A 27 -22.76 -35.87 -28.74
N PRO A 28 -22.35 -36.50 -29.87
CA PRO A 28 -22.98 -37.71 -30.37
C PRO A 28 -22.49 -38.99 -29.65
N SER A 29 -23.46 -39.72 -29.09
CA SER A 29 -23.49 -41.18 -28.84
C SER A 29 -22.20 -41.90 -28.43
N GLN A 30 -22.06 -42.18 -27.13
CA GLN A 30 -21.27 -43.32 -26.63
C GLN A 30 -22.17 -44.40 -26.00
N ARG A 31 -21.76 -45.66 -26.17
CA ARG A 31 -22.42 -46.90 -25.71
C ARG A 31 -22.51 -47.00 -24.18
N PRO A 32 -23.45 -47.79 -23.63
CA PRO A 32 -23.57 -47.99 -22.19
C PRO A 32 -22.45 -48.87 -21.64
N ALA A 33 -21.87 -48.46 -20.51
CA ALA A 33 -21.02 -49.28 -19.66
C ALA A 33 -21.84 -50.35 -18.90
N PRO A 34 -21.25 -51.52 -18.57
CA PRO A 34 -21.92 -52.58 -17.84
C PRO A 34 -21.99 -52.29 -16.33
N ALA A 35 -23.00 -52.89 -15.68
CA ALA A 35 -23.36 -52.70 -14.28
C ALA A 35 -22.27 -53.16 -13.28
N PRO A 36 -22.21 -52.55 -12.07
CA PRO A 36 -21.24 -52.92 -11.05
C PRO A 36 -21.61 -54.23 -10.34
N SER A 37 -20.59 -55.03 -10.02
CA SER A 37 -20.69 -56.20 -9.14
C SER A 37 -20.46 -55.82 -7.67
N PRO A 38 -21.01 -56.58 -6.71
CA PRO A 38 -21.07 -56.16 -5.31
C PRO A 38 -19.75 -56.32 -4.53
N VAL A 39 -19.63 -55.42 -3.57
CA VAL A 39 -18.57 -55.25 -2.56
C VAL A 39 -18.30 -56.54 -1.78
N GLY A 40 -17.02 -56.93 -1.68
CA GLY A 40 -16.50 -57.91 -0.72
C GLY A 40 -15.81 -57.20 0.44
N GLU A 41 -16.10 -57.66 1.66
CA GLU A 41 -15.53 -57.17 2.93
C GLU A 41 -14.00 -57.37 3.01
N PRO A 42 -13.24 -56.42 3.59
CA PRO A 42 -11.82 -56.63 3.84
C PRO A 42 -11.58 -57.45 5.10
N VAL A 43 -10.81 -58.53 4.94
CA VAL A 43 -10.28 -59.40 5.99
C VAL A 43 -8.99 -58.77 6.55
N MET A 44 -8.93 -58.59 7.88
CA MET A 44 -7.73 -58.18 8.61
C MET A 44 -6.68 -59.31 8.67
N PRO A 45 -5.38 -59.05 8.46
CA PRO A 45 -4.34 -59.97 8.87
C PRO A 45 -3.84 -59.64 10.29
N ALA A 46 -3.69 -60.72 11.07
CA ALA A 46 -3.13 -60.74 12.41
C ALA A 46 -1.62 -60.44 12.42
N ALA A 47 -1.17 -59.71 13.44
CA ALA A 47 0.24 -59.47 13.75
C ALA A 47 0.78 -60.57 14.68
N ASP A 48 2.01 -61.02 14.40
CA ASP A 48 2.82 -61.86 15.28
C ASP A 48 4.11 -61.07 15.66
N PRO A 49 4.62 -61.14 16.92
CA PRO A 49 5.67 -60.26 17.40
C PRO A 49 7.03 -60.97 17.52
N ALA A 50 8.15 -60.27 17.23
CA ALA A 50 9.42 -60.45 17.95
C ALA A 50 10.55 -59.52 17.49
N ALA A 51 11.26 -58.99 18.50
CA ALA A 51 12.64 -58.47 18.52
C ALA A 51 12.92 -57.18 17.70
N GLY A 52 13.37 -56.06 18.25
CA GLY A 52 14.04 -55.80 19.51
C GLY A 52 15.35 -55.07 19.21
N GLN A 53 15.42 -53.76 19.45
CA GLN A 53 16.64 -53.04 19.81
C GLN A 53 16.28 -51.62 20.29
N ALA A 54 16.75 -51.30 21.49
CA ALA A 54 16.50 -50.05 22.20
C ALA A 54 17.50 -48.97 21.77
N ILE A 55 17.00 -47.75 21.58
CA ILE A 55 17.79 -46.51 21.48
C ILE A 55 17.55 -45.72 22.78
N PRO A 56 18.59 -45.14 23.41
CA PRO A 56 18.43 -44.42 24.68
C PRO A 56 17.71 -43.09 24.47
N ALA A 57 16.77 -42.80 25.37
CA ALA A 57 16.02 -41.55 25.44
C ALA A 57 16.92 -40.37 25.85
N GLU A 58 16.74 -39.25 25.16
CA GLU A 58 17.24 -37.94 25.57
C GLU A 58 16.50 -37.44 26.83
N PRO A 59 17.14 -36.61 27.68
CA PRO A 59 16.52 -36.07 28.87
C PRO A 59 15.50 -34.99 28.50
N ALA A 60 14.25 -35.22 28.90
CA ALA A 60 13.18 -34.22 28.86
C ALA A 60 13.52 -33.03 29.78
N TYR A 61 13.52 -31.83 29.22
CA TYR A 61 13.45 -30.59 29.98
C TYR A 61 12.03 -30.46 30.59
N PRO A 62 11.89 -30.03 31.87
CA PRO A 62 10.58 -29.79 32.43
C PRO A 62 9.97 -28.53 31.81
N ALA A 63 8.77 -28.69 31.22
CA ALA A 63 7.94 -27.56 30.81
C ALA A 63 7.59 -26.71 32.04
N ALA A 64 8.01 -25.44 32.01
CA ALA A 64 7.57 -24.45 32.97
C ALA A 64 6.08 -24.17 32.75
N SER A 65 5.28 -24.42 33.78
CA SER A 65 3.85 -24.10 33.80
C SER A 65 3.69 -22.58 33.89
N LEU A 66 3.15 -21.95 32.86
CA LEU A 66 2.71 -20.56 32.95
C LEU A 66 1.49 -20.48 33.88
N PRO A 67 1.43 -19.50 34.81
CA PRO A 67 0.26 -19.32 35.67
C PRO A 67 -0.95 -18.85 34.86
N GLN A 68 -2.07 -19.54 35.03
CA GLN A 68 -3.37 -19.10 34.52
C GLN A 68 -3.76 -17.76 35.17
N PRO A 69 -4.25 -16.75 34.40
CA PRO A 69 -4.83 -15.56 34.98
C PRO A 69 -6.17 -15.91 35.65
N THR A 70 -6.22 -15.75 36.97
CA THR A 70 -7.47 -15.78 37.74
C THR A 70 -8.30 -14.54 37.44
N ALA A 71 -9.47 -14.74 36.83
CA ALA A 71 -10.49 -13.71 36.68
C ALA A 71 -10.91 -13.12 38.05
N PRO A 72 -11.02 -11.79 38.21
CA PRO A 72 -11.61 -11.20 39.40
C PRO A 72 -13.12 -11.50 39.44
N GLY A 73 -13.57 -12.12 40.52
CA GLY A 73 -14.96 -12.46 40.74
C GLY A 73 -15.84 -11.21 40.88
N MET A 74 -16.95 -11.20 40.15
CA MET A 74 -18.05 -10.26 40.34
C MET A 74 -18.67 -10.41 41.75
N PRO A 75 -18.93 -9.31 42.48
CA PRO A 75 -19.72 -9.38 43.69
C PRO A 75 -21.24 -9.33 43.41
N ASP A 76 -21.91 -10.21 44.15
CA ASP A 76 -23.35 -10.48 44.28
C ASP A 76 -24.19 -9.20 44.62
N PRO A 77 -25.33 -8.93 43.94
CA PRO A 77 -26.14 -7.74 44.20
C PRO A 77 -27.10 -7.98 45.37
N GLY A 78 -26.69 -7.63 46.59
CA GLY A 78 -27.59 -7.83 47.72
C GLY A 78 -27.10 -7.35 49.08
N ALA A 79 -26.91 -6.04 49.27
CA ALA A 79 -26.92 -5.47 50.61
C ALA A 79 -27.37 -4.00 50.61
N GLN A 80 -28.58 -3.78 51.14
CA GLN A 80 -29.09 -2.48 51.54
C GLN A 80 -28.24 -1.90 52.68
N TYR A 81 -27.82 -0.64 52.59
CA TYR A 81 -27.52 0.19 53.76
C TYR A 81 -28.14 1.59 53.62
N PRO A 82 -28.58 2.22 54.72
CA PRO A 82 -29.38 3.44 54.70
C PRO A 82 -28.54 4.70 54.92
N GLY A 83 -28.94 5.77 54.24
CA GLY A 83 -28.97 7.14 54.77
C GLY A 83 -27.63 7.85 54.99
N ALA A 84 -27.29 8.74 54.06
CA ALA A 84 -26.62 9.99 54.39
C ALA A 84 -27.06 11.08 53.41
N GLN A 85 -27.82 12.06 53.92
CA GLN A 85 -28.03 13.33 53.23
C GLN A 85 -26.72 14.11 53.28
N GLN A 86 -26.16 14.48 52.12
CA GLN A 86 -25.23 15.59 52.01
C GLN A 86 -25.63 16.47 50.82
N THR A 87 -26.02 17.69 51.16
CA THR A 87 -26.22 18.81 50.25
C THR A 87 -24.86 19.29 49.74
N ALA A 88 -24.59 19.12 48.44
CA ALA A 88 -23.44 19.75 47.80
C ALA A 88 -23.79 21.21 47.46
N GLN A 89 -23.16 22.14 48.19
CA GLN A 89 -23.10 23.56 47.85
C GLN A 89 -21.99 23.77 46.83
N TYR A 90 -22.30 24.49 45.75
CA TYR A 90 -21.33 25.01 44.79
C TYR A 90 -20.29 25.92 45.48
N PRO A 91 -19.00 25.86 45.10
CA PRO A 91 -18.05 26.91 45.46
C PRO A 91 -18.29 28.17 44.60
N PRO A 92 -18.15 29.39 45.16
CA PRO A 92 -18.26 30.61 44.37
C PRO A 92 -16.96 30.90 43.61
N ALA A 93 -17.12 31.56 42.47
CA ALA A 93 -16.07 32.08 41.60
C ALA A 93 -14.98 32.84 42.37
N GLN A 94 -13.71 32.52 42.07
CA GLN A 94 -12.56 33.25 42.59
C GLN A 94 -12.46 34.62 41.90
N GLN A 95 -12.49 35.67 42.72
CA GLN A 95 -12.18 37.03 42.32
C GLN A 95 -10.66 37.23 42.27
N TYR A 96 -10.15 37.70 41.14
CA TYR A 96 -8.77 38.13 40.95
C TYR A 96 -8.37 39.23 41.96
N ALA A 97 -7.23 39.03 42.62
CA ALA A 97 -6.60 40.03 43.49
C ALA A 97 -5.71 41.00 42.67
N PRO A 98 -5.78 42.32 42.89
CA PRO A 98 -4.90 43.28 42.26
C PRO A 98 -3.62 43.48 43.08
N GLY A 99 -2.45 43.31 42.45
CA GLY A 99 -1.18 43.83 42.95
C GLY A 99 -0.03 42.82 42.99
N MET A 100 0.68 42.68 41.86
CA MET A 100 2.06 42.19 41.81
C MET A 100 2.94 43.29 41.19
N PRO A 101 4.14 43.56 41.72
CA PRO A 101 5.03 44.59 41.21
C PRO A 101 5.67 44.17 39.88
N GLN A 102 5.69 45.10 38.92
CA GLN A 102 6.34 44.95 37.62
C GLN A 102 7.83 44.59 37.77
N GLN A 103 8.20 43.46 37.19
CA GLN A 103 9.58 43.06 36.97
C GLN A 103 10.18 43.97 35.88
N ALA A 104 11.34 44.56 36.15
CA ALA A 104 12.03 45.44 35.21
C ALA A 104 12.48 44.66 33.97
N GLY A 105 12.09 45.15 32.80
CA GLY A 105 12.39 44.55 31.51
C GLY A 105 13.89 44.44 31.22
N ALA A 106 14.25 43.36 30.52
CA ALA A 106 15.57 43.18 29.93
C ALA A 106 15.85 44.27 28.88
N PRO A 107 17.12 44.70 28.70
CA PRO A 107 17.48 45.65 27.66
C PRO A 107 17.27 45.05 26.27
N PRO A 108 16.92 45.88 25.26
CA PRO A 108 16.70 45.42 23.90
C PRO A 108 17.99 44.85 23.30
N VAL A 109 17.86 43.69 22.66
CA VAL A 109 18.92 43.09 21.84
C VAL A 109 18.88 43.81 20.48
N ASP A 110 20.00 44.43 20.09
CA ASP A 110 20.19 44.99 18.76
C ASP A 110 20.15 43.85 17.73
N MET A 111 19.04 43.72 17.00
CA MET A 111 18.97 42.83 15.84
C MET A 111 19.80 43.43 14.72
N LEU A 112 20.85 42.72 14.32
CA LEU A 112 21.62 43.02 13.12
C LEU A 112 20.69 42.95 11.90
N ALA A 113 20.76 43.98 11.05
CA ALA A 113 20.01 44.03 9.81
C ALA A 113 20.35 42.80 8.93
N PRO A 114 19.35 42.17 8.28
CA PRO A 114 19.60 41.06 7.36
C PRO A 114 20.47 41.52 6.18
N PRO A 115 21.28 40.62 5.61
CA PRO A 115 22.13 40.94 4.46
C PRO A 115 21.28 41.37 3.25
N PRO A 116 21.79 42.28 2.40
CA PRO A 116 21.07 42.74 1.22
C PRO A 116 20.84 41.59 0.22
N VAL A 117 19.58 41.43 -0.18
CA VAL A 117 19.14 40.48 -1.21
C VAL A 117 19.84 40.78 -2.54
N PRO A 118 20.33 39.77 -3.28
CA PRO A 118 20.96 39.97 -4.59
C PRO A 118 20.03 40.67 -5.59
N PRO A 119 20.55 41.57 -6.45
CA PRO A 119 19.72 42.23 -7.47
C PRO A 119 19.35 41.23 -8.58
N GLY A 120 18.10 40.77 -8.57
CA GLY A 120 17.55 39.85 -9.57
C GLY A 120 16.19 39.24 -9.19
N TRP A 121 15.88 39.16 -7.91
CA TRP A 121 14.60 38.65 -7.41
C TRP A 121 13.53 39.75 -7.44
N GLN A 122 12.79 39.81 -8.55
CA GLN A 122 11.56 40.59 -8.60
C GLN A 122 10.51 39.85 -7.76
N GLN A 123 10.14 40.43 -6.62
CA GLN A 123 8.95 40.03 -5.87
C GLN A 123 7.73 40.28 -6.77
N TYR A 124 7.10 39.22 -7.25
CA TYR A 124 5.73 39.29 -7.72
C TYR A 124 4.83 39.55 -6.49
N PRO A 125 3.85 40.45 -6.58
CA PRO A 125 2.87 40.58 -5.51
C PRO A 125 2.09 39.26 -5.37
N PRO A 126 1.84 38.78 -4.14
CA PRO A 126 1.01 37.60 -3.93
C PRO A 126 -0.40 37.84 -4.52
N GLY A 127 -0.90 36.89 -5.30
CA GLY A 127 -2.29 36.89 -5.79
C GLY A 127 -2.53 37.13 -7.30
N PHE A 128 -1.56 36.89 -8.19
CA PHE A 128 -1.81 36.91 -9.64
C PHE A 128 -1.24 35.67 -10.34
N TYR A 129 -2.05 34.62 -10.45
CA TYR A 129 -1.80 33.54 -11.42
C TYR A 129 -2.22 34.02 -12.82
N PRO A 130 -1.36 33.92 -13.84
CA PRO A 130 -1.80 34.14 -15.21
C PRO A 130 -2.80 33.03 -15.60
N PRO A 131 -3.87 33.34 -16.36
CA PRO A 131 -4.79 32.32 -16.83
C PRO A 131 -4.04 31.27 -17.65
N ARG A 132 -4.27 29.98 -17.33
CA ARG A 132 -3.73 28.80 -18.05
C ARG A 132 -3.94 29.02 -19.56
N PRO A 133 -2.89 28.91 -20.40
CA PRO A 133 -3.04 29.11 -21.83
C PRO A 133 -3.97 28.04 -22.41
N GLU A 134 -5.12 28.45 -22.96
CA GLU A 134 -6.01 27.54 -23.69
C GLU A 134 -5.21 26.80 -24.78
N ARG A 135 -5.06 25.48 -24.63
CA ARG A 135 -4.43 24.60 -25.63
C ARG A 135 -5.22 24.70 -26.95
N ARG A 136 -4.78 25.58 -27.86
CA ARG A 136 -5.26 25.61 -29.25
C ARG A 136 -4.85 24.32 -29.95
N ARG A 137 -5.72 23.30 -29.89
CA ARG A 137 -5.58 22.07 -30.68
C ARG A 137 -5.50 22.43 -32.16
N SER A 138 -4.28 22.31 -32.71
CA SER A 138 -4.01 22.48 -34.14
C SER A 138 -4.70 21.36 -34.90
N ARG A 139 -5.74 21.70 -35.69
CA ARG A 139 -6.43 20.76 -36.57
C ARG A 139 -5.49 20.05 -37.56
N VAL A 140 -4.31 20.62 -37.82
CA VAL A 140 -3.26 20.01 -38.66
C VAL A 140 -2.54 18.88 -37.90
N GLY A 141 -2.29 19.06 -36.60
CA GLY A 141 -1.66 18.04 -35.75
C GLY A 141 -2.53 16.78 -35.62
N THR A 142 -3.85 16.96 -35.44
CA THR A 142 -4.81 15.85 -35.38
C THR A 142 -4.84 15.05 -36.68
N VAL A 143 -4.74 15.71 -37.84
CA VAL A 143 -4.71 15.01 -39.15
C VAL A 143 -3.42 14.21 -39.31
N PHE A 144 -2.27 14.75 -38.90
CA PHE A 144 -1.00 14.00 -38.94
C PHE A 144 -1.01 12.78 -38.01
N MET A 145 -1.56 12.92 -36.80
CA MET A 145 -1.67 11.81 -35.85
C MET A 145 -2.58 10.69 -36.36
N VAL A 146 -3.73 11.05 -36.97
CA VAL A 146 -4.64 10.05 -37.58
C VAL A 146 -3.98 9.35 -38.76
N VAL A 147 -3.23 10.06 -39.60
CA VAL A 147 -2.48 9.44 -40.71
C VAL A 147 -1.38 8.51 -40.20
N ALA A 148 -0.67 8.89 -39.13
CA ALA A 148 0.35 8.05 -38.50
C ALA A 148 -0.25 6.77 -37.89
N LEU A 149 -1.38 6.88 -37.18
CA LEU A 149 -2.09 5.73 -36.60
C LEU A 149 -2.65 4.78 -37.67
N VAL A 150 -3.16 5.32 -38.79
CA VAL A 150 -3.61 4.51 -39.93
C VAL A 150 -2.42 3.82 -40.63
N ALA A 151 -1.26 4.48 -40.72
CA ALA A 151 -0.06 3.85 -41.27
C ALA A 151 0.50 2.75 -40.35
N ALA A 152 0.49 2.97 -39.04
CA ALA A 152 0.92 2.00 -38.04
C ALA A 152 0.01 0.76 -38.04
N SER A 153 -1.31 0.94 -38.07
CA SER A 153 -2.26 -0.18 -38.10
C SER A 153 -2.19 -1.03 -39.38
N VAL A 154 -1.84 -0.44 -40.53
CA VAL A 154 -1.57 -1.20 -41.78
C VAL A 154 -0.28 -2.01 -41.69
N LEU A 155 0.74 -1.51 -40.97
CA LEU A 155 1.99 -2.24 -40.74
C LEU A 155 1.81 -3.36 -39.71
N SER A 156 1.05 -3.15 -38.64
CA SER A 156 0.72 -4.17 -37.63
C SER A 156 -0.09 -5.33 -38.24
N GLY A 157 -1.04 -5.04 -39.15
CA GLY A 157 -1.81 -6.06 -39.86
C GLY A 157 -0.98 -6.95 -40.81
N ALA A 158 0.20 -6.49 -41.23
CA ALA A 158 1.13 -7.28 -42.05
C ALA A 158 2.00 -8.23 -41.22
N PHE A 159 2.27 -7.91 -39.95
CA PHE A 159 3.00 -8.78 -39.02
C PHE A 159 2.14 -9.95 -38.51
N VAL A 160 0.84 -9.72 -38.28
CA VAL A 160 -0.09 -10.78 -37.81
C VAL A 160 -0.38 -11.83 -38.91
N ASN A 161 -0.23 -11.48 -40.20
CA ASN A 161 -0.46 -12.41 -41.32
C ASN A 161 0.81 -13.17 -41.81
N GLY A 162 1.85 -13.28 -40.98
CA GLY A 162 2.94 -14.24 -41.18
C GLY A 162 3.98 -13.88 -42.24
N TRP A 163 4.13 -12.61 -42.61
CA TRP A 163 5.20 -12.18 -43.52
C TRP A 163 6.48 -11.85 -42.74
N ARG A 164 7.39 -12.81 -42.61
CA ARG A 164 8.76 -12.59 -42.09
C ARG A 164 9.76 -12.51 -43.25
N PRO A 165 10.38 -11.36 -43.55
CA PRO A 165 11.53 -11.32 -44.44
C PRO A 165 12.69 -12.07 -43.79
N SER A 166 13.30 -12.99 -44.53
CA SER A 166 14.44 -13.79 -44.09
C SER A 166 15.66 -12.89 -43.93
N LEU A 167 16.05 -12.61 -42.69
CA LEU A 167 17.35 -12.03 -42.37
C LEU A 167 18.41 -13.14 -42.34
N PRO A 168 19.62 -12.91 -42.89
CA PRO A 168 20.70 -13.89 -42.90
C PRO A 168 21.23 -14.10 -41.48
N GLY A 169 21.32 -15.38 -41.08
CA GLY A 169 21.62 -15.82 -39.73
C GLY A 169 22.91 -15.24 -39.13
N THR A 170 22.79 -14.80 -37.89
CA THR A 170 23.90 -14.53 -36.98
C THR A 170 24.46 -15.85 -36.45
N PRO A 171 25.79 -15.96 -36.23
CA PRO A 171 26.40 -17.18 -35.71
C PRO A 171 26.04 -17.38 -34.24
N GLU A 172 25.61 -18.58 -33.88
CA GLU A 172 25.49 -19.06 -32.50
C GLU A 172 26.86 -18.97 -31.81
N GLY A 173 27.02 -17.99 -30.93
CA GLY A 173 28.07 -17.97 -29.93
C GLY A 173 27.64 -18.84 -28.77
N THR A 174 28.42 -19.88 -28.48
CA THR A 174 28.28 -20.67 -27.25
C THR A 174 28.82 -19.83 -26.10
N PHE A 175 27.93 -19.23 -25.32
CA PHE A 175 28.26 -18.64 -24.03
C PHE A 175 28.31 -19.74 -22.99
N ASN A 176 29.51 -20.05 -22.49
CA ASN A 176 29.69 -20.77 -21.23
C ASN A 176 29.77 -19.70 -20.13
N GLY A 177 28.63 -19.23 -19.64
CA GLY A 177 28.50 -18.61 -18.33
C GLY A 177 28.06 -19.71 -17.37
N ALA A 178 28.68 -19.83 -16.20
CA ALA A 178 28.24 -20.79 -15.21
C ALA A 178 26.84 -20.38 -14.73
N ALA A 179 25.83 -21.21 -15.02
CA ALA A 179 24.58 -21.19 -14.30
C ALA A 179 24.89 -21.26 -12.82
N VAL A 180 24.25 -20.43 -12.00
CA VAL A 180 24.04 -20.77 -10.61
C VAL A 180 23.39 -22.15 -10.66
N GLU A 181 24.03 -23.19 -10.08
CA GLU A 181 23.40 -24.51 -10.03
C GLU A 181 22.06 -24.31 -9.30
N PRO A 182 20.91 -24.49 -9.96
CA PRO A 182 19.62 -24.52 -9.26
C PRO A 182 19.77 -25.52 -8.13
N GLY A 183 19.27 -25.17 -6.94
CA GLY A 183 19.57 -25.84 -5.67
C GLY A 183 19.74 -27.35 -5.77
N GLU A 184 20.69 -27.91 -5.00
CA GLU A 184 20.95 -29.35 -4.89
C GLU A 184 19.64 -30.18 -4.85
N GLY A 185 19.18 -30.65 -6.01
CA GLY A 185 17.84 -31.21 -6.14
C GLY A 185 17.41 -31.39 -7.59
N GLU A 186 17.95 -32.40 -8.28
CA GLU A 186 17.32 -32.87 -9.53
C GLU A 186 15.92 -33.41 -9.17
N LEU A 187 14.86 -32.71 -9.58
CA LEU A 187 13.52 -33.29 -9.55
C LEU A 187 13.46 -34.42 -10.58
N PRO A 188 13.02 -35.63 -10.21
CA PRO A 188 12.93 -36.73 -11.16
C PRO A 188 11.88 -36.38 -12.23
N SER A 189 12.32 -36.27 -13.48
CA SER A 189 11.42 -36.06 -14.61
C SER A 189 10.34 -37.16 -14.65
N PRO A 190 9.08 -36.80 -14.94
CA PRO A 190 8.02 -37.77 -15.21
C PRO A 190 8.45 -38.73 -16.32
N GLY A 191 7.99 -39.99 -16.24
CA GLY A 191 8.22 -40.99 -17.28
C GLY A 191 7.40 -40.72 -18.54
N GLU A 192 7.73 -41.40 -19.65
CA GLU A 192 7.03 -41.22 -20.94
C GLU A 192 5.52 -41.51 -20.88
N ASP A 193 5.08 -42.33 -19.92
CA ASP A 193 3.68 -42.71 -19.71
C ASP A 193 3.00 -41.89 -18.58
N ALA A 194 3.64 -40.82 -18.09
CA ALA A 194 3.08 -39.97 -17.03
C ALA A 194 1.76 -39.31 -17.46
N SER A 195 0.83 -39.16 -16.52
CA SER A 195 -0.40 -38.42 -16.79
C SER A 195 -0.13 -36.93 -16.93
N GLU A 196 -1.04 -36.24 -17.62
CA GLU A 196 -0.99 -34.77 -17.74
C GLU A 196 -0.89 -34.07 -16.37
N SER A 197 -1.63 -34.55 -15.37
CA SER A 197 -1.54 -34.03 -14.00
C SER A 197 -0.18 -34.24 -13.34
N GLU A 198 0.52 -35.35 -13.63
CA GLU A 198 1.88 -35.59 -13.13
C GLU A 198 2.88 -34.68 -13.83
N ILE A 199 2.71 -34.42 -15.12
CA ILE A 199 3.53 -33.48 -15.89
C ILE A 199 3.34 -32.05 -15.36
N LEU A 200 2.09 -31.58 -15.21
CA LEU A 200 1.81 -30.22 -14.71
C LEU A 200 2.30 -30.03 -13.27
N ALA A 201 2.20 -31.05 -12.41
CA ALA A 201 2.78 -30.99 -11.06
C ALA A 201 4.31 -30.86 -11.09
N TYR A 202 4.99 -31.64 -11.95
CA TYR A 202 6.43 -31.51 -12.14
C TYR A 202 6.83 -30.13 -12.67
N LEU A 203 6.10 -29.58 -13.65
CA LEU A 203 6.37 -28.25 -14.19
C LEU A 203 6.15 -27.15 -13.16
N LYS A 204 5.15 -27.30 -12.28
CA LYS A 204 4.95 -26.39 -11.13
C LYS A 204 6.15 -26.40 -10.19
N GLU A 205 6.64 -27.58 -9.82
CA GLU A 205 7.80 -27.71 -8.93
C GLU A 205 9.08 -27.17 -9.59
N GLN A 206 9.26 -27.39 -10.90
CA GLN A 206 10.36 -26.79 -11.68
C GLN A 206 10.29 -25.27 -11.71
N ALA A 207 9.11 -24.69 -11.96
CA ALA A 207 8.92 -23.25 -11.95
C ALA A 207 9.25 -22.65 -10.57
N GLN A 208 8.80 -23.30 -9.47
CA GLN A 208 9.13 -22.85 -8.12
C GLN A 208 10.65 -22.87 -7.87
N LEU A 209 11.39 -23.91 -8.29
CA LEU A 209 12.85 -23.93 -8.16
C LEU A 209 13.54 -22.78 -8.89
N VAL A 210 13.06 -22.42 -10.08
CA VAL A 210 13.58 -21.28 -10.84
C VAL A 210 13.29 -19.96 -10.12
N LEU A 211 12.06 -19.81 -9.59
CA LEU A 211 11.65 -18.64 -8.83
C LEU A 211 12.44 -18.48 -7.51
N ASP A 212 12.73 -19.58 -6.81
CA ASP A 212 13.54 -19.57 -5.59
C ASP A 212 14.98 -19.10 -5.89
N ALA A 213 15.60 -19.63 -6.95
CA ALA A 213 16.94 -19.22 -7.39
C ALA A 213 16.96 -17.76 -7.90
N HIS A 214 15.89 -17.33 -8.55
CA HIS A 214 15.69 -15.97 -9.02
C HIS A 214 15.63 -14.97 -7.84
N SER A 215 14.82 -15.28 -6.83
CA SER A 215 14.75 -14.53 -5.56
C SER A 215 16.12 -14.44 -4.87
N GLU A 216 16.78 -15.59 -4.68
CA GLU A 216 18.10 -15.63 -4.03
C GLU A 216 19.13 -14.77 -4.79
N SER A 217 19.04 -14.74 -6.12
CA SER A 217 19.93 -13.92 -6.95
C SER A 217 19.70 -12.41 -6.74
N LEU A 218 18.45 -11.98 -6.55
CA LEU A 218 18.14 -10.60 -6.21
C LEU A 218 18.75 -10.22 -4.85
N ILE A 219 18.46 -11.02 -3.81
CA ILE A 219 18.93 -10.79 -2.44
C ILE A 219 20.47 -10.79 -2.36
N ASN A 220 21.13 -11.69 -3.10
CA ASN A 220 22.59 -11.77 -3.18
C ASN A 220 23.22 -10.72 -4.12
N ARG A 221 22.43 -9.84 -4.71
CA ARG A 221 22.86 -8.82 -5.67
C ARG A 221 23.65 -9.43 -6.86
N SER A 222 23.09 -10.47 -7.47
CA SER A 222 23.62 -11.19 -8.62
C SER A 222 22.77 -10.93 -9.88
N PRO A 223 23.12 -9.93 -10.72
CA PRO A 223 22.34 -9.64 -11.92
C PRO A 223 22.37 -10.79 -12.93
N GLU A 224 23.49 -11.53 -13.03
CA GLU A 224 23.56 -12.69 -13.92
C GLU A 224 22.67 -13.84 -13.46
N GLY A 225 22.55 -14.05 -12.14
CA GLY A 225 21.65 -15.05 -11.57
C GLY A 225 20.18 -14.67 -11.74
N TRP A 226 19.85 -13.39 -11.55
CA TRP A 226 18.52 -12.83 -11.79
C TRP A 226 18.07 -13.06 -13.24
N LEU A 227 18.92 -12.69 -14.21
CA LEU A 227 18.59 -12.82 -15.62
C LEU A 227 18.49 -14.28 -16.12
N ALA A 228 19.01 -15.25 -15.35
CA ALA A 228 19.02 -16.66 -15.74
C ALA A 228 17.61 -17.28 -15.81
N ALA A 229 16.64 -16.71 -15.09
CA ALA A 229 15.25 -17.18 -15.08
C ALA A 229 14.46 -16.80 -16.34
N PHE A 230 14.99 -15.89 -17.16
CA PHE A 230 14.28 -15.27 -18.28
C PHE A 230 14.87 -15.60 -19.64
N ASP A 231 13.99 -15.65 -20.65
CA ASP A 231 14.40 -15.66 -22.05
C ASP A 231 15.18 -14.38 -22.37
N PRO A 232 16.28 -14.46 -23.16
CA PRO A 232 17.09 -13.30 -23.51
C PRO A 232 16.33 -12.10 -24.08
N THR A 233 15.13 -12.30 -24.63
CA THR A 233 14.30 -11.20 -25.11
C THR A 233 13.76 -10.30 -23.99
N LEU A 234 13.72 -10.77 -22.74
CA LEU A 234 13.27 -10.00 -21.57
C LEU A 234 14.42 -9.34 -20.79
N HIS A 235 15.68 -9.59 -21.16
CA HIS A 235 16.82 -9.21 -20.34
C HIS A 235 16.93 -7.69 -20.12
N GLU A 236 16.56 -6.87 -21.09
CA GLU A 236 16.58 -5.40 -20.94
C GLU A 236 15.60 -4.93 -19.87
N GLU A 237 14.33 -5.32 -19.99
CA GLU A 237 13.27 -5.00 -19.02
C GLU A 237 13.59 -5.53 -17.62
N MET A 238 14.03 -6.79 -17.53
CA MET A 238 14.34 -7.41 -16.24
C MET A 238 15.63 -6.85 -15.62
N THR A 239 16.54 -6.27 -16.40
CA THR A 239 17.70 -5.54 -15.87
C THR A 239 17.25 -4.25 -15.20
N SER A 240 16.36 -3.48 -15.83
CA SER A 240 15.79 -2.28 -15.21
C SER A 240 15.08 -2.62 -13.89
N ARG A 241 14.20 -3.63 -13.90
CA ARG A 241 13.49 -4.08 -12.68
C ARG A 241 14.46 -4.49 -11.57
N TYR A 242 15.55 -5.20 -11.93
CA TYR A 242 16.61 -5.55 -11.00
C TYR A 242 17.27 -4.32 -10.40
N ASP A 243 17.65 -3.35 -11.22
CA ASP A 243 18.34 -2.13 -10.79
C ASP A 243 17.45 -1.30 -9.84
N SER A 244 16.16 -1.15 -10.16
CA SER A 244 15.16 -0.50 -9.29
C SER A 244 15.04 -1.21 -7.93
N LEU A 245 14.81 -2.53 -7.92
CA LEU A 245 14.67 -3.31 -6.68
C LEU A 245 15.97 -3.32 -5.85
N ALA A 246 17.13 -3.38 -6.51
CA ALA A 246 18.43 -3.34 -5.85
C ALA A 246 18.72 -1.96 -5.24
N ALA A 247 18.34 -0.87 -5.93
CA ALA A 247 18.46 0.50 -5.42
C ALA A 247 17.59 0.73 -4.17
N MET A 248 16.41 0.13 -4.12
CA MET A 248 15.52 0.15 -2.95
C MET A 248 15.98 -0.77 -1.81
N GLU A 249 17.11 -1.47 -1.97
CA GLU A 249 17.67 -2.41 -1.01
C GLU A 249 16.69 -3.51 -0.58
N VAL A 250 16.06 -4.15 -1.57
CA VAL A 250 15.22 -5.33 -1.33
C VAL A 250 15.90 -6.35 -0.41
N SER A 251 15.21 -6.68 0.68
CA SER A 251 15.71 -7.57 1.74
C SER A 251 14.96 -8.90 1.79
N ARG A 252 13.74 -8.92 1.24
CA ARG A 252 12.87 -10.09 1.08
C ARG A 252 12.24 -10.04 -0.31
N PHE A 253 12.13 -11.18 -0.98
CA PHE A 253 11.48 -11.28 -2.29
C PHE A 253 11.03 -12.71 -2.57
N ASP A 254 10.09 -13.23 -1.78
CA ASP A 254 9.72 -14.63 -1.79
C ASP A 254 8.61 -14.91 -2.81
N TYR A 255 8.85 -15.81 -3.74
CA TYR A 255 7.85 -16.23 -4.72
C TYR A 255 6.98 -17.39 -4.21
N GLN A 256 5.71 -17.35 -4.56
CA GLN A 256 4.81 -18.48 -4.45
C GLN A 256 3.98 -18.66 -5.73
N VAL A 257 3.99 -19.87 -6.30
CA VAL A 257 3.06 -20.22 -7.38
C VAL A 257 1.64 -20.40 -6.84
N THR A 258 0.78 -19.41 -7.08
CA THR A 258 -0.62 -19.39 -6.63
C THR A 258 -1.55 -20.12 -7.58
N SER A 259 -1.25 -20.11 -8.89
CA SER A 259 -2.07 -20.73 -9.93
C SER A 259 -1.20 -21.31 -11.07
N GLY A 260 -1.77 -22.23 -11.85
CA GLY A 260 -1.06 -22.89 -12.95
C GLY A 260 -0.10 -24.01 -12.51
N PRO A 261 0.68 -24.57 -13.45
CA PRO A 261 0.74 -24.20 -14.87
C PRO A 261 -0.52 -24.59 -15.65
N LEU A 262 -1.00 -23.69 -16.51
CA LEU A 262 -2.07 -23.97 -17.48
C LEU A 262 -1.45 -23.96 -18.90
N GLU A 263 -1.57 -25.07 -19.62
CA GLU A 263 -1.00 -25.17 -20.97
C GLU A 263 -1.79 -24.34 -21.99
N ASP A 264 -1.11 -23.39 -22.63
CA ASP A 264 -1.59 -22.77 -23.86
C ASP A 264 -1.16 -23.60 -25.08
N SER A 265 -2.15 -24.25 -25.69
CA SER A 265 -1.99 -25.10 -26.88
C SER A 265 -2.07 -24.32 -28.21
N SER A 266 -2.11 -22.98 -28.18
CA SER A 266 -2.23 -22.15 -29.38
C SER A 266 -0.97 -22.15 -30.27
N GLY A 267 0.19 -22.53 -29.71
CA GLY A 267 1.50 -22.45 -30.34
C GLY A 267 2.07 -23.76 -30.91
N ALA A 268 3.22 -23.65 -31.58
CA ALA A 268 4.01 -24.80 -32.04
C ALA A 268 4.88 -25.44 -30.93
N VAL A 269 5.09 -24.70 -29.84
CA VAL A 269 5.76 -25.12 -28.62
C VAL A 269 4.78 -24.83 -27.48
N PRO A 270 4.54 -25.76 -26.53
CA PRO A 270 3.67 -25.51 -25.39
C PRO A 270 4.18 -24.33 -24.57
N LEU A 271 3.28 -23.42 -24.22
CA LEU A 271 3.50 -22.36 -23.24
C LEU A 271 2.64 -22.64 -22.02
N TYR A 272 3.07 -22.13 -20.87
CA TYR A 272 2.38 -22.36 -19.60
C TYR A 272 2.13 -21.04 -18.89
N ASP A 273 0.86 -20.74 -18.64
CA ASP A 273 0.46 -19.60 -17.81
C ASP A 273 0.60 -19.98 -16.34
N ILE A 274 1.31 -19.15 -15.58
CA ILE A 274 1.55 -19.32 -14.15
C ILE A 274 1.31 -17.97 -13.46
N THR A 275 0.42 -17.96 -12.47
CA THR A 275 0.25 -16.81 -11.58
C THR A 275 1.18 -16.95 -10.39
N VAL A 276 1.93 -15.90 -10.09
CA VAL A 276 2.86 -15.86 -8.97
C VAL A 276 2.48 -14.74 -8.01
N ALA A 277 2.60 -15.02 -6.71
CA ALA A 277 2.63 -14.00 -5.68
C ALA A 277 4.07 -13.76 -5.25
N VAL A 278 4.43 -12.51 -4.98
CA VAL A 278 5.72 -12.11 -4.41
C VAL A 278 5.47 -11.40 -3.10
N SER A 279 6.05 -11.89 -2.01
CA SER A 279 6.15 -11.16 -0.75
C SER A 279 7.50 -10.46 -0.67
N TYR A 280 7.51 -9.13 -0.54
CA TYR A 280 8.73 -8.34 -0.55
C TYR A 280 8.86 -7.36 0.62
N CYS A 281 10.11 -6.99 0.91
CA CYS A 281 10.48 -5.95 1.87
C CYS A 281 11.65 -5.13 1.33
N PHE A 282 11.76 -3.88 1.76
CA PHE A 282 12.84 -2.98 1.41
C PHE A 282 13.59 -2.54 2.66
N ALA A 283 14.93 -2.53 2.59
CA ALA A 283 15.90 -2.05 3.59
C ALA A 283 15.90 -2.73 4.98
N THR A 284 14.73 -2.98 5.57
CA THR A 284 14.57 -3.66 6.85
C THR A 284 14.87 -5.16 6.70
N PRO A 285 15.60 -5.80 7.63
CA PRO A 285 15.83 -7.25 7.59
C PRO A 285 14.54 -8.05 7.39
N ALA A 286 14.61 -9.11 6.59
CA ALA A 286 13.44 -9.89 6.16
C ALA A 286 12.65 -10.52 7.33
N ASP A 287 13.31 -10.79 8.45
CA ASP A 287 12.72 -11.35 9.67
C ASP A 287 12.12 -10.31 10.61
N GLU A 288 12.34 -9.02 10.32
CA GLU A 288 11.85 -7.89 11.11
C GLU A 288 10.81 -7.05 10.35
N CYS A 289 10.68 -7.21 9.03
CA CYS A 289 9.80 -6.40 8.20
C CYS A 289 8.36 -6.91 8.12
N SER A 290 7.45 -5.96 7.98
CA SER A 290 6.07 -6.12 7.51
C SER A 290 6.07 -6.23 5.97
N PRO A 291 5.88 -7.42 5.37
CA PRO A 291 6.01 -7.60 3.93
C PRO A 291 4.84 -7.01 3.15
N ALA A 292 5.06 -6.58 1.92
CA ALA A 292 3.97 -6.35 0.96
C ALA A 292 3.88 -7.53 -0.01
N ASP A 293 2.67 -7.90 -0.39
CA ASP A 293 2.42 -8.88 -1.43
C ASP A 293 2.03 -8.20 -2.74
N VAL A 294 2.48 -8.75 -3.86
CA VAL A 294 2.03 -8.40 -5.21
C VAL A 294 1.77 -9.68 -5.99
N VAL A 295 0.74 -9.69 -6.84
CA VAL A 295 0.37 -10.84 -7.67
C VAL A 295 0.41 -10.45 -9.13
N PHE A 296 1.08 -11.24 -9.95
CA PHE A 296 1.13 -11.02 -11.39
C PHE A 296 1.22 -12.33 -12.17
N ASP A 297 0.87 -12.26 -13.45
CA ASP A 297 0.87 -13.39 -14.36
C ASP A 297 2.18 -13.49 -15.14
N THR A 298 2.58 -14.72 -15.42
CA THR A 298 3.82 -15.04 -16.13
C THR A 298 3.57 -16.15 -17.14
N VAL A 299 4.28 -16.10 -18.27
CA VAL A 299 4.22 -17.15 -19.29
C VAL A 299 5.57 -17.83 -19.37
N TRP A 300 5.54 -19.16 -19.37
CA TRP A 300 6.72 -20.01 -19.29
C TRP A 300 6.83 -20.96 -20.47
N ARG A 301 8.06 -21.38 -20.73
CA ARG A 301 8.38 -22.44 -21.68
C ARG A 301 9.22 -23.50 -20.98
N ALA A 302 8.84 -24.77 -21.16
CA ALA A 302 9.68 -25.89 -20.75
C ALA A 302 10.81 -26.10 -21.78
N GLY A 303 12.05 -26.20 -21.29
CA GLY A 303 13.25 -26.52 -22.07
C GLY A 303 14.03 -27.68 -21.48
N ASP A 304 15.13 -28.06 -22.14
CA ASP A 304 16.00 -29.16 -21.71
C ASP A 304 16.70 -28.88 -20.37
N GLU A 305 16.89 -27.60 -20.03
CA GLU A 305 17.58 -27.13 -18.81
C GLU A 305 16.60 -26.69 -17.70
N GLY A 306 15.30 -26.82 -17.92
CA GLY A 306 14.26 -26.41 -16.97
C GLY A 306 13.22 -25.46 -17.56
N MET A 307 12.45 -24.81 -16.68
CA MET A 307 11.45 -23.81 -17.05
C MET A 307 12.11 -22.44 -17.25
N VAL A 308 11.74 -21.71 -18.30
CA VAL A 308 12.19 -20.32 -18.54
C VAL A 308 10.98 -19.40 -18.73
N MET A 309 11.00 -18.24 -18.06
CA MET A 309 10.00 -17.19 -18.25
C MET A 309 10.22 -16.52 -19.61
N VAL A 310 9.17 -16.47 -20.42
CA VAL A 310 9.17 -15.83 -21.75
C VAL A 310 8.31 -14.56 -21.77
N GLN A 311 7.50 -14.34 -20.73
CA GLN A 311 6.73 -13.12 -20.52
C GLN A 311 6.47 -12.94 -19.01
N VAL A 312 6.49 -11.70 -18.55
CA VAL A 312 6.07 -11.28 -17.22
C VAL A 312 5.11 -10.12 -17.44
N ASP A 313 3.86 -10.29 -17.07
CA ASP A 313 2.89 -9.19 -17.13
C ASP A 313 3.01 -8.37 -15.83
N PRO A 314 2.86 -7.04 -15.88
CA PRO A 314 2.74 -6.24 -14.66
C PRO A 314 1.50 -6.66 -13.87
N SER A 315 1.53 -6.46 -12.56
CA SER A 315 0.33 -6.62 -11.73
C SER A 315 -0.79 -5.66 -12.19
N GLU A 316 -2.04 -6.11 -12.07
CA GLU A 316 -3.23 -5.38 -12.57
C GLU A 316 -4.15 -4.93 -11.43
N GLY A 317 -4.96 -3.90 -11.69
CA GLY A 317 -6.04 -3.45 -10.80
C GLY A 317 -5.57 -2.47 -9.73
N GLY A 318 -6.27 -2.40 -8.59
CA GLY A 318 -5.87 -1.50 -7.49
C GLY A 318 -4.60 -1.94 -6.76
N ASP A 319 -4.12 -3.16 -7.05
CA ASP A 319 -2.90 -3.73 -6.51
C ASP A 319 -1.69 -3.50 -7.44
N GLY A 320 -1.85 -2.85 -8.61
CA GLY A 320 -0.74 -2.74 -9.56
C GLY A 320 -1.00 -2.03 -10.89
N PRO A 321 0.05 -1.66 -11.64
CA PRO A 321 1.44 -2.08 -11.42
C PRO A 321 2.13 -1.31 -10.30
N HIS A 322 3.00 -1.98 -9.54
CA HIS A 322 3.88 -1.28 -8.61
C HIS A 322 4.94 -0.46 -9.37
N PRO A 323 5.43 0.67 -8.82
CA PRO A 323 6.41 1.53 -9.49
C PRO A 323 7.65 0.79 -10.01
N TRP A 324 8.20 -0.13 -9.22
CA TRP A 324 9.38 -0.93 -9.58
C TRP A 324 9.12 -1.99 -10.65
N GLU A 325 7.87 -2.28 -11.01
CA GLU A 325 7.55 -3.21 -12.10
C GLU A 325 7.71 -2.58 -13.47
N VAL A 326 7.38 -1.29 -13.59
CA VAL A 326 7.14 -0.62 -14.89
C VAL A 326 7.99 0.62 -15.10
N THR A 327 8.67 1.15 -14.07
CA THR A 327 9.47 2.36 -14.19
C THR A 327 10.92 2.13 -13.76
N ASP A 328 11.85 2.63 -14.58
CA ASP A 328 13.26 2.74 -14.23
C ASP A 328 13.40 3.77 -13.11
N MET A 329 13.75 3.32 -11.91
CA MET A 329 13.82 4.17 -10.73
C MET A 329 15.22 4.19 -10.13
N VAL A 330 15.53 5.30 -9.49
CA VAL A 330 16.61 5.39 -8.52
C VAL A 330 16.01 5.57 -7.13
N ALA A 331 16.69 5.06 -6.12
CA ALA A 331 16.21 5.13 -4.76
C ALA A 331 17.34 5.46 -3.78
N ALA A 332 16.95 6.07 -2.66
CA ALA A 332 17.81 6.33 -1.52
C ALA A 332 17.13 5.82 -0.25
N VAL A 333 17.93 5.18 0.61
CA VAL A 333 17.48 4.57 1.85
C VAL A 333 18.02 5.39 3.02
N GLY A 334 17.12 5.95 3.81
CA GLY A 334 17.44 6.74 5.00
C GLY A 334 17.50 5.92 6.28
N GLU A 335 17.16 6.51 7.42
CA GLU A 335 16.97 5.80 8.68
C GLU A 335 15.52 5.30 8.82
N ARG A 336 14.54 6.10 8.37
CA ARG A 336 13.10 5.79 8.50
C ARG A 336 12.39 5.57 7.17
N THR A 337 12.98 6.02 6.06
CA THR A 337 12.33 6.00 4.74
C THR A 337 13.13 5.24 3.69
N VAL A 338 12.42 4.76 2.68
CA VAL A 338 12.93 4.34 1.38
C VAL A 338 12.26 5.25 0.36
N VAL A 339 13.03 6.12 -0.29
CA VAL A 339 12.52 7.12 -1.22
C VAL A 339 12.95 6.73 -2.62
N ALA A 340 12.00 6.62 -3.54
CA ALA A 340 12.24 6.25 -4.93
C ALA A 340 11.62 7.27 -5.89
N VAL A 341 12.37 7.60 -6.95
CA VAL A 341 11.97 8.53 -8.01
C VAL A 341 12.33 7.94 -9.37
N PRO A 342 11.59 8.26 -10.44
CA PRO A 342 11.98 7.89 -11.81
C PRO A 342 13.39 8.42 -12.14
N GLU A 343 14.14 7.70 -12.97
CA GLU A 343 15.55 8.01 -13.26
C GLU A 343 15.76 9.45 -13.77
N ASN A 344 14.78 10.01 -14.48
CA ASN A 344 14.81 11.40 -14.97
C ASN A 344 14.76 12.47 -13.86
N MET A 345 14.43 12.09 -12.62
CA MET A 345 14.39 12.91 -11.40
C MET A 345 15.52 12.59 -10.42
N ALA A 346 16.51 11.80 -10.83
CA ALA A 346 17.61 11.36 -9.95
C ALA A 346 18.37 12.50 -9.26
N ASP A 347 18.48 13.67 -9.89
CA ASP A 347 19.17 14.84 -9.33
C ASP A 347 18.45 15.42 -8.09
N GLU A 348 17.16 15.11 -7.89
CA GLU A 348 16.35 15.60 -6.77
C GLU A 348 16.26 14.59 -5.61
N LEU A 349 16.79 13.37 -5.79
CA LEU A 349 16.64 12.26 -4.84
C LEU A 349 17.22 12.57 -3.45
N ASP A 350 18.35 13.28 -3.36
CA ASP A 350 18.96 13.65 -2.08
C ASP A 350 18.05 14.62 -1.29
N ALA A 351 17.42 15.58 -1.99
CA ALA A 351 16.51 16.54 -1.38
C ALA A 351 15.19 15.87 -0.97
N ALA A 352 14.67 14.99 -1.82
CA ALA A 352 13.51 14.16 -1.52
C ALA A 352 13.73 13.33 -0.25
N LEU A 353 14.90 12.68 -0.12
CA LEU A 353 15.25 11.90 1.07
C LEU A 353 15.28 12.75 2.34
N GLU A 354 15.91 13.93 2.30
CA GLU A 354 15.99 14.83 3.45
C GLU A 354 14.59 15.23 3.95
N VAL A 355 13.68 15.57 3.03
CA VAL A 355 12.29 15.94 3.36
C VAL A 355 11.52 14.74 3.90
N SER A 356 11.63 13.57 3.27
CA SER A 356 10.93 12.37 3.69
C SER A 356 11.38 11.88 5.07
N GLU A 357 12.67 11.95 5.40
CA GLU A 357 13.16 11.63 6.75
C GLU A 357 12.62 12.59 7.80
N ALA A 358 12.61 13.90 7.53
CA ALA A 358 12.04 14.88 8.45
C ALA A 358 10.53 14.68 8.65
N ALA A 359 9.81 14.32 7.58
CA ALA A 359 8.39 14.00 7.66
C ALA A 359 8.14 12.70 8.45
N ALA A 360 9.00 11.69 8.31
CA ALA A 360 8.92 10.45 9.07
C ALA A 360 9.18 10.66 10.56
N GLU A 361 10.15 11.50 10.94
CA GLU A 361 10.39 11.88 12.35
C GLU A 361 9.13 12.52 12.96
N ASN A 362 8.46 13.39 12.21
CA ASN A 362 7.20 14.02 12.64
C ASN A 362 6.05 13.00 12.75
N ALA A 363 5.93 12.08 11.78
CA ALA A 363 4.92 11.03 11.79
C ALA A 363 5.12 10.04 12.95
N ASP A 364 6.37 9.67 13.27
CA ASP A 364 6.71 8.71 14.33
C ASP A 364 6.20 9.14 15.72
N GLU A 365 5.95 10.45 15.96
CA GLU A 365 5.31 10.93 17.19
C GLU A 365 3.89 10.37 17.39
N TRP A 366 3.25 9.97 16.28
CA TRP A 366 1.90 9.44 16.19
C TRP A 366 1.84 7.92 16.01
N ALA A 367 2.96 7.20 16.12
CA ALA A 367 3.00 5.74 16.14
C ALA A 367 2.44 5.14 17.46
N LYS A 368 1.13 5.35 17.72
CA LYS A 368 0.48 4.98 18.99
C LYS A 368 0.10 3.49 19.10
N TRP A 369 0.12 2.74 17.99
CA TRP A 369 -0.30 1.33 17.94
C TRP A 369 0.85 0.43 17.49
N GLU A 370 1.13 0.43 16.19
CA GLU A 370 2.29 -0.20 15.58
C GLU A 370 3.25 0.88 15.07
N VAL A 371 4.55 0.62 15.19
CA VAL A 371 5.59 1.49 14.65
C VAL A 371 5.88 1.01 13.23
N PRO A 372 5.77 1.87 12.21
CA PRO A 372 6.18 1.51 10.85
C PRO A 372 7.64 1.09 10.81
N ASP A 373 7.92 -0.05 10.16
CA ASP A 373 9.31 -0.52 10.04
C ASP A 373 10.13 0.46 9.20
N ARG A 374 9.55 0.86 8.06
CA ARG A 374 10.02 1.90 7.13
C ARG A 374 8.84 2.50 6.39
N TYR A 375 8.91 3.80 6.08
CA TYR A 375 7.99 4.43 5.15
C TYR A 375 8.53 4.31 3.72
N VAL A 376 7.73 3.79 2.80
CA VAL A 376 8.07 3.76 1.38
C VAL A 376 7.42 4.95 0.69
N VAL A 377 8.25 5.84 0.14
CA VAL A 377 7.83 7.09 -0.50
C VAL A 377 8.23 7.07 -1.97
N TYR A 378 7.26 7.18 -2.85
CA TYR A 378 7.46 7.35 -4.28
C TYR A 378 7.12 8.77 -4.68
N ILE A 379 7.97 9.40 -5.50
CA ILE A 379 7.69 10.72 -6.08
C ILE A 379 7.59 10.56 -7.60
N ALA A 380 6.43 10.88 -8.14
CA ALA A 380 6.01 10.61 -9.51
C ALA A 380 5.80 11.91 -10.29
N GLY A 381 6.07 11.90 -11.59
CA GLY A 381 5.49 12.88 -12.52
C GLY A 381 4.04 12.51 -12.85
N ASP A 382 3.37 13.31 -13.67
CA ASP A 382 1.98 13.01 -14.07
C ASP A 382 1.87 11.67 -14.81
N GLU A 383 2.85 11.32 -15.67
CA GLU A 383 2.84 10.06 -16.44
C GLU A 383 2.92 8.84 -15.52
N GLU A 384 3.84 8.86 -14.56
CA GLU A 384 3.98 7.77 -13.60
C GLU A 384 2.78 7.68 -12.64
N PHE A 385 2.25 8.83 -12.19
CA PHE A 385 1.10 8.87 -11.29
C PHE A 385 -0.19 8.33 -11.94
N GLU A 386 -0.34 8.51 -13.25
CA GLU A 386 -1.44 7.95 -14.06
C GLU A 386 -1.33 6.42 -14.26
N GLU A 387 -0.13 5.85 -14.12
CA GLU A 387 0.14 4.43 -14.38
C GLU A 387 0.22 3.59 -13.10
N TRP A 388 0.93 4.07 -12.09
CA TRP A 388 1.21 3.31 -10.88
C TRP A 388 -0.07 2.95 -10.12
N PHE A 389 -0.10 1.73 -9.58
CA PHE A 389 -1.23 1.16 -8.85
C PHE A 389 -2.55 1.25 -9.64
N GLY A 390 -2.45 1.08 -10.96
CA GLY A 390 -3.58 0.99 -11.88
C GLY A 390 -4.20 2.33 -12.24
N GLY A 391 -3.56 3.45 -11.87
CA GLY A 391 -4.06 4.80 -12.14
C GLY A 391 -5.41 5.09 -11.48
N ILE A 392 -5.79 4.31 -10.44
CA ILE A 392 -7.11 4.41 -9.82
C ILE A 392 -7.35 5.78 -9.17
N TRP A 393 -6.27 6.54 -8.93
CA TRP A 393 -6.24 7.85 -8.29
C TRP A 393 -6.05 9.02 -9.28
N ASP A 394 -6.10 8.77 -10.60
CA ASP A 394 -6.00 9.85 -11.58
C ASP A 394 -7.32 10.63 -11.71
N SER A 395 -7.61 11.42 -10.68
CA SER A 395 -8.35 12.66 -10.85
C SER A 395 -7.32 13.78 -10.77
N GLY A 396 -7.19 14.61 -11.80
CA GLY A 396 -6.08 15.57 -11.97
C GLY A 396 -5.91 16.64 -10.87
N ASP A 397 -6.64 16.53 -9.77
CA ASP A 397 -6.57 17.37 -8.57
C ASP A 397 -5.95 16.64 -7.35
N VAL A 398 -5.57 15.36 -7.49
CA VAL A 398 -4.94 14.55 -6.44
C VAL A 398 -3.44 14.85 -6.37
N LEU A 399 -2.95 15.22 -5.19
CA LEU A 399 -1.57 15.63 -4.96
C LEU A 399 -0.67 14.50 -4.44
N GLY A 400 -1.28 13.53 -3.75
CA GLY A 400 -0.64 12.35 -3.22
C GLY A 400 -1.68 11.37 -2.67
N PHE A 401 -1.24 10.17 -2.35
CA PHE A 401 -2.03 9.16 -1.65
C PHE A 401 -1.15 8.20 -0.83
N ALA A 402 -1.75 7.59 0.19
CA ALA A 402 -1.19 6.52 0.99
C ALA A 402 -1.98 5.23 0.79
N LEU A 403 -1.38 4.27 0.11
CA LEU A 403 -1.97 2.99 -0.25
C LEU A 403 -1.65 1.92 0.80
N PRO A 404 -2.64 1.41 1.57
CA PRO A 404 -2.44 0.23 2.40
C PRO A 404 -2.12 -0.99 1.54
N LEU A 405 -1.06 -1.69 1.90
CA LEU A 405 -0.65 -2.94 1.26
C LEU A 405 -0.85 -4.10 2.24
N SER A 406 -1.37 -5.20 1.72
CA SER A 406 -1.43 -6.47 2.43
C SER A 406 -0.13 -7.24 2.23
N GLY A 407 0.20 -8.12 3.18
CA GLY A 407 1.33 -9.03 3.10
C GLY A 407 0.97 -10.42 3.60
N THR A 408 1.81 -11.41 3.29
CA THR A 408 1.64 -12.78 3.80
C THR A 408 2.67 -13.09 4.90
N VAL A 409 2.17 -13.42 6.09
CA VAL A 409 2.96 -13.85 7.25
C VAL A 409 2.45 -15.21 7.70
N ASP A 410 3.34 -16.19 7.83
CA ASP A 410 3.01 -17.58 8.21
C ASP A 410 1.88 -18.23 7.37
N GLY A 411 1.73 -17.81 6.11
CA GLY A 411 0.72 -18.31 5.18
C GLY A 411 -0.66 -17.66 5.31
N GLU A 412 -0.79 -16.62 6.13
CA GLU A 412 -2.01 -15.82 6.27
C GLU A 412 -1.79 -14.41 5.70
N ARG A 413 -2.72 -13.93 4.87
CA ARG A 413 -2.73 -12.54 4.38
C ARG A 413 -3.18 -11.63 5.52
N VAL A 414 -2.38 -10.61 5.80
CA VAL A 414 -2.59 -9.63 6.86
C VAL A 414 -2.41 -8.22 6.30
N PRO A 415 -3.09 -7.20 6.87
CA PRO A 415 -2.69 -5.83 6.64
C PRO A 415 -1.27 -5.63 7.13
N SER A 416 -0.45 -4.88 6.38
CA SER A 416 0.99 -4.90 6.59
C SER A 416 1.62 -3.52 6.56
N THR A 417 1.86 -2.99 5.37
CA THR A 417 2.67 -1.78 5.14
C THR A 417 1.91 -0.76 4.29
N TYR A 418 2.51 0.39 4.04
CA TYR A 418 1.96 1.44 3.18
C TYR A 418 2.96 1.83 2.09
N ALA A 419 2.44 2.05 0.89
CA ALA A 419 3.13 2.80 -0.16
C ALA A 419 2.55 4.22 -0.22
N THR A 420 3.40 5.23 -0.13
CA THR A 420 2.97 6.63 -0.30
C THR A 420 3.48 7.17 -1.62
N VAL A 421 2.64 7.87 -2.37
CA VAL A 421 2.95 8.36 -3.72
C VAL A 421 2.62 9.84 -3.82
N MET A 422 3.56 10.64 -4.32
CA MET A 422 3.41 12.09 -4.50
C MET A 422 3.40 12.45 -5.99
N ALA A 423 2.49 13.33 -6.43
CA ALA A 423 2.42 13.84 -7.79
C ALA A 423 3.17 15.19 -7.92
N VAL A 424 4.47 15.13 -8.22
CA VAL A 424 5.35 16.32 -8.17
C VAL A 424 5.08 17.35 -9.26
N ASP A 425 4.52 16.94 -10.40
CA ASP A 425 4.09 17.88 -11.45
C ASP A 425 2.90 18.76 -11.01
N ARG A 426 2.19 18.33 -9.95
CA ARG A 426 1.00 19.01 -9.40
C ARG A 426 1.36 19.84 -8.17
N THR A 427 2.18 19.30 -7.27
CA THR A 427 2.64 19.99 -6.05
C THR A 427 3.81 20.94 -6.32
N GLY A 428 4.66 20.61 -7.29
CA GLY A 428 5.99 21.19 -7.42
C GLY A 428 6.96 20.65 -6.36
N TRP A 429 8.22 21.09 -6.43
CA TRP A 429 9.22 20.81 -5.40
C TRP A 429 9.22 21.93 -4.35
N GLY A 430 9.42 21.57 -3.08
CA GLY A 430 9.51 22.51 -1.96
C GLY A 430 8.38 22.33 -0.95
N ALA A 431 7.98 23.42 -0.29
CA ALA A 431 7.10 23.38 0.88
C ALA A 431 5.76 22.65 0.62
N GLU A 432 5.21 22.78 -0.57
CA GLU A 432 3.97 22.08 -0.97
C GLU A 432 4.17 20.56 -1.01
N LEU A 433 5.29 20.07 -1.55
CA LEU A 433 5.64 18.65 -1.49
C LEU A 433 5.92 18.20 -0.06
N ASP A 434 6.63 19.02 0.73
CA ASP A 434 6.93 18.72 2.13
C ASP A 434 5.65 18.55 2.96
N SER A 435 4.62 19.37 2.69
CA SER A 435 3.31 19.27 3.34
C SER A 435 2.59 17.99 2.92
N VAL A 436 2.54 17.68 1.62
CA VAL A 436 1.89 16.46 1.14
C VAL A 436 2.59 15.21 1.69
N ILE A 437 3.93 15.15 1.70
CA ILE A 437 4.64 14.00 2.29
C ILE A 437 4.26 13.84 3.78
N ARG A 438 4.23 14.92 4.57
CA ARG A 438 3.83 14.83 5.98
C ARG A 438 2.40 14.34 6.16
N HIS A 439 1.48 14.82 5.33
CA HIS A 439 0.10 14.37 5.32
C HIS A 439 -0.02 12.87 5.02
N GLU A 440 0.60 12.40 3.93
CA GLU A 440 0.53 11.00 3.52
C GLU A 440 1.24 10.06 4.51
N LEU A 441 2.35 10.49 5.11
CA LEU A 441 2.98 9.74 6.21
C LEU A 441 2.11 9.75 7.48
N GLY A 442 1.27 10.77 7.68
CA GLY A 442 0.23 10.81 8.70
C GLY A 442 -0.79 9.67 8.55
N HIS A 443 -1.25 9.40 7.33
CA HIS A 443 -2.06 8.21 7.07
C HIS A 443 -1.28 6.92 7.35
N ALA A 444 -0.07 6.81 6.79
CA ALA A 444 0.73 5.61 6.92
C ALA A 444 1.00 5.24 8.39
N VAL A 445 1.32 6.20 9.25
CA VAL A 445 1.62 5.94 10.67
C VAL A 445 0.37 5.64 11.51
N THR A 446 -0.74 6.33 11.25
CA THR A 446 -1.96 6.19 12.07
C THR A 446 -2.76 4.95 11.70
N LEU A 447 -2.66 4.49 10.45
CA LEU A 447 -3.36 3.32 9.93
C LEU A 447 -2.44 2.13 9.64
N TRP A 448 -1.15 2.20 10.00
CA TRP A 448 -0.20 1.09 9.83
C TRP A 448 -0.78 -0.24 10.34
N ALA A 449 -0.65 -1.31 9.55
CA ALA A 449 -1.18 -2.65 9.85
C ALA A 449 -2.69 -2.72 10.21
N ALA A 450 -3.47 -1.67 9.92
CA ALA A 450 -4.92 -1.70 10.06
C ALA A 450 -5.59 -2.25 8.79
N PRO A 451 -6.68 -3.04 8.89
CA PRO A 451 -7.44 -3.47 7.72
C PRO A 451 -8.11 -2.28 7.04
N SER A 452 -7.87 -2.11 5.74
CA SER A 452 -8.42 -1.00 4.96
C SER A 452 -9.95 -1.05 4.84
N GLU A 453 -10.58 -2.23 4.91
CA GLU A 453 -12.03 -2.36 4.77
C GLU A 453 -12.83 -1.81 5.96
N ARG A 454 -12.14 -1.38 7.02
CA ARG A 454 -12.74 -0.80 8.22
C ARG A 454 -12.89 0.72 8.14
N TYR A 455 -12.27 1.33 7.14
CA TYR A 455 -12.47 2.75 6.87
C TYR A 455 -13.92 3.00 6.43
N ALA A 456 -14.57 3.98 7.05
CA ALA A 456 -15.96 4.31 6.78
C ALA A 456 -16.17 5.82 6.72
N ASN A 457 -17.16 6.24 5.93
CA ASN A 457 -17.49 7.65 5.72
C ASN A 457 -17.77 8.43 7.02
N ASP A 458 -18.23 7.76 8.08
CA ASP A 458 -18.48 8.37 9.40
C ASP A 458 -17.19 8.58 10.23
N THR A 459 -16.09 7.96 9.84
CA THR A 459 -14.74 8.15 10.41
C THR A 459 -13.82 8.98 9.52
N TRP A 460 -14.26 9.33 8.31
CA TRP A 460 -13.45 10.05 7.32
C TRP A 460 -12.78 11.29 7.87
N TRP A 461 -13.56 12.16 8.51
CA TRP A 461 -13.07 13.43 9.03
C TRP A 461 -11.99 13.25 10.10
N MET A 462 -11.98 12.13 10.83
CA MET A 462 -10.96 11.83 11.83
C MET A 462 -9.65 11.43 11.16
N VAL A 463 -9.72 10.63 10.10
CA VAL A 463 -8.51 10.14 9.39
C VAL A 463 -7.88 11.25 8.56
N GLU A 464 -8.67 12.01 7.80
CA GLU A 464 -8.13 13.17 7.11
C GLU A 464 -7.71 14.24 8.11
N GLY A 465 -8.51 14.48 9.14
CA GLY A 465 -8.21 15.48 10.15
C GLY A 465 -6.92 15.22 10.93
N ILE A 466 -6.61 13.95 11.24
CA ILE A 466 -5.35 13.61 11.93
C ILE A 466 -4.15 13.73 11.00
N ALA A 467 -4.29 13.37 9.71
CA ALA A 467 -3.23 13.56 8.72
C ALA A 467 -2.92 15.05 8.51
N GLU A 468 -3.95 15.90 8.39
CA GLU A 468 -3.82 17.36 8.35
C GLU A 468 -3.22 17.91 9.65
N TYR A 469 -3.60 17.37 10.82
CA TYR A 469 -3.04 17.77 12.11
C TYR A 469 -1.55 17.41 12.22
N ILE A 470 -1.14 16.25 11.71
CA ILE A 470 0.26 15.82 11.68
C ILE A 470 1.08 16.70 10.75
N ASP A 471 0.58 17.03 9.55
CA ASP A 471 1.26 17.96 8.66
C ASP A 471 1.38 19.37 9.28
N HIS A 472 0.25 19.91 9.76
CA HIS A 472 0.21 21.26 10.30
C HIS A 472 0.99 21.38 11.61
N GLY A 473 0.88 20.40 12.50
CA GLY A 473 1.45 20.40 13.84
C GLY A 473 0.83 21.46 14.75
N GLU A 474 1.60 21.94 15.74
CA GLU A 474 1.14 22.92 16.74
C GLU A 474 1.11 24.40 16.24
N ARG A 475 1.22 24.63 14.93
CA ARG A 475 1.23 25.99 14.35
C ARG A 475 -0.13 26.68 14.51
N ASP A 476 -0.13 28.02 14.55
CA ASP A 476 -1.37 28.79 14.65
C ASP A 476 -2.28 28.54 13.42
N TYR A 477 -3.61 28.61 13.60
CA TYR A 477 -4.57 28.40 12.52
C TYR A 477 -4.37 29.36 11.33
N ASP A 478 -3.95 30.60 11.59
CA ASP A 478 -3.66 31.60 10.55
C ASP A 478 -2.50 31.17 9.62
N GLU A 479 -1.71 30.17 10.02
CA GLU A 479 -0.63 29.58 9.22
C GLU A 479 -1.06 28.30 8.49
N TYR A 480 -2.29 27.83 8.68
CA TYR A 480 -2.82 26.67 7.98
C TYR A 480 -3.09 27.03 6.52
N GLU A 481 -2.52 26.26 5.59
CA GLU A 481 -2.49 26.61 4.17
C GLU A 481 -3.90 26.76 3.56
N ARG A 482 -4.87 26.02 4.11
CA ARG A 482 -6.26 26.01 3.66
C ARG A 482 -7.18 26.90 4.50
N ALA A 483 -6.65 27.70 5.43
CA ALA A 483 -7.47 28.52 6.34
C ALA A 483 -8.51 29.38 5.59
N TRP A 484 -8.11 29.98 4.45
CA TRP A 484 -9.02 30.79 3.64
C TRP A 484 -10.15 29.98 3.00
N ASP A 485 -9.87 28.78 2.49
CA ASP A 485 -10.88 27.89 1.92
C ASP A 485 -11.87 27.43 2.99
N VAL A 486 -11.39 27.14 4.21
CA VAL A 486 -12.24 26.77 5.35
C VAL A 486 -13.14 27.92 5.77
N GLU A 487 -12.58 29.14 5.91
CA GLU A 487 -13.34 30.35 6.22
C GLU A 487 -14.48 30.57 5.20
N GLU A 488 -14.15 30.49 3.90
CA GLU A 488 -15.14 30.69 2.84
C GLU A 488 -16.18 29.55 2.80
N TYR A 489 -15.76 28.30 2.98
CA TYR A 489 -16.65 27.14 3.00
C TYR A 489 -17.63 27.20 4.18
N VAL A 490 -17.15 27.48 5.39
CA VAL A 490 -18.00 27.64 6.59
C VAL A 490 -18.93 28.84 6.45
N ALA A 491 -18.47 29.96 5.87
CA ALA A 491 -19.33 31.11 5.59
C ALA A 491 -20.49 30.81 4.62
N GLN A 492 -20.35 29.77 3.80
CA GLN A 492 -21.40 29.27 2.89
C GLN A 492 -22.33 28.22 3.54
N GLY A 493 -22.12 27.90 4.82
CA GLY A 493 -22.88 26.90 5.58
C GLY A 493 -22.22 25.51 5.61
N GLY A 494 -20.96 25.39 5.16
CA GLY A 494 -20.16 24.18 5.32
C GLY A 494 -19.94 23.85 6.80
N CYS A 495 -19.91 22.55 7.12
CA CYS A 495 -19.61 22.04 8.47
C CYS A 495 -20.56 22.52 9.58
N GLU A 496 -21.79 22.98 9.26
CA GLU A 496 -22.74 23.50 10.25
C GLU A 496 -23.24 22.41 11.21
N THR A 497 -23.40 21.18 10.72
CA THR A 497 -23.98 20.07 11.49
C THR A 497 -23.11 18.82 11.53
N ASP A 498 -22.24 18.63 10.54
CA ASP A 498 -21.44 17.42 10.37
C ASP A 498 -20.22 17.72 9.47
N ILE A 499 -19.20 16.87 9.52
CA ILE A 499 -18.03 16.93 8.64
C ILE A 499 -18.08 15.70 7.73
N LEU A 500 -18.46 15.93 6.47
CA LEU A 500 -18.69 14.86 5.50
C LEU A 500 -17.50 14.75 4.53
N PRO A 501 -17.20 13.55 4.00
CA PRO A 501 -16.23 13.40 2.93
C PRO A 501 -16.61 14.23 1.69
N PRO A 502 -15.63 14.61 0.85
CA PRO A 502 -15.88 15.15 -0.46
C PRO A 502 -16.80 14.25 -1.29
N ASP A 503 -17.66 14.85 -2.11
CA ASP A 503 -18.48 14.14 -3.07
C ASP A 503 -18.08 14.48 -4.52
N GLU A 504 -18.59 13.71 -5.48
CA GLU A 504 -18.26 13.89 -6.91
C GLU A 504 -18.69 15.24 -7.50
N ASP A 505 -19.61 15.95 -6.82
CA ASP A 505 -20.16 17.23 -7.25
C ASP A 505 -19.46 18.42 -6.55
N ASP A 506 -18.59 18.17 -5.57
CA ASP A 506 -17.83 19.20 -4.87
C ASP A 506 -16.83 19.89 -5.81
N ASP A 507 -16.76 21.22 -5.69
CA ASP A 507 -15.69 21.98 -6.31
C ASP A 507 -14.44 21.98 -5.42
N THR A 508 -13.33 22.53 -5.93
CA THR A 508 -12.06 22.63 -5.20
C THR A 508 -12.21 23.32 -3.84
N LEU A 509 -13.10 24.31 -3.72
CA LEU A 509 -13.33 25.02 -2.46
C LEU A 509 -14.02 24.10 -1.45
N ALA A 510 -15.11 23.43 -1.84
CA ALA A 510 -15.84 22.54 -0.97
C ALA A 510 -14.98 21.36 -0.51
N GLY A 511 -14.22 20.76 -1.43
CA GLY A 511 -13.25 19.71 -1.11
C GLY A 511 -12.20 20.20 -0.10
N SER A 512 -11.46 21.28 -0.42
CA SER A 512 -10.43 21.85 0.47
C SER A 512 -10.99 22.23 1.85
N GLY A 513 -12.18 22.85 1.88
CA GLY A 513 -12.86 23.26 3.11
C GLY A 513 -13.25 22.09 4.02
N LYS A 514 -13.69 20.96 3.46
CA LYS A 514 -14.03 19.74 4.23
C LYS A 514 -12.82 19.17 4.96
N TYR A 515 -11.66 19.09 4.30
CA TYR A 515 -10.41 18.64 4.95
C TYR A 515 -10.03 19.56 6.11
N GLY A 516 -10.11 20.88 5.89
CA GLY A 516 -9.81 21.83 6.97
C GLY A 516 -10.81 21.83 8.11
N CYS A 517 -12.08 21.47 7.88
CA CYS A 517 -13.01 21.16 8.97
C CYS A 517 -12.58 19.90 9.74
N GLY A 518 -12.13 18.86 9.06
CA GLY A 518 -11.56 17.66 9.70
C GLY A 518 -10.38 18.00 10.60
N PHE A 519 -9.42 18.79 10.09
CA PHE A 519 -8.29 19.32 10.85
C PHE A 519 -8.74 20.06 12.14
N LEU A 520 -9.69 20.99 12.02
CA LEU A 520 -10.21 21.73 13.17
C LEU A 520 -10.99 20.83 14.15
N GLY A 521 -11.69 19.81 13.64
CA GLY A 521 -12.36 18.82 14.48
C GLY A 521 -11.39 18.01 15.31
N VAL A 522 -10.32 17.50 14.71
CA VAL A 522 -9.25 16.78 15.42
C VAL A 522 -8.53 17.71 16.41
N THR A 523 -8.23 18.94 15.99
CA THR A 523 -7.66 19.98 16.86
C THR A 523 -8.54 20.24 18.09
N TYR A 524 -9.87 20.31 17.92
CA TYR A 524 -10.80 20.46 19.03
C TYR A 524 -10.72 19.26 20.00
N MET A 525 -10.74 18.04 19.47
CA MET A 525 -10.71 16.83 20.27
C MET A 525 -9.44 16.75 21.11
N ILE A 526 -8.28 16.96 20.50
CA ILE A 526 -6.98 16.95 21.18
C ILE A 526 -6.90 18.06 22.24
N ASN A 527 -7.29 19.29 21.90
CA ASN A 527 -7.23 20.41 22.84
C ASN A 527 -8.19 20.29 24.03
N THR A 528 -9.34 19.64 23.83
CA THR A 528 -10.39 19.54 24.85
C THR A 528 -10.23 18.30 25.71
N TYR A 529 -9.96 17.16 25.08
CA TYR A 529 -9.97 15.85 25.72
C TYR A 529 -8.57 15.26 25.91
N GLY A 530 -7.58 15.70 25.13
CA GLY A 530 -6.22 15.17 25.18
C GLY A 530 -5.89 14.29 23.99
N GLU A 531 -4.60 14.20 23.67
CA GLU A 531 -4.07 13.36 22.58
C GLU A 531 -4.30 11.87 22.85
N ASP A 532 -4.07 11.42 24.08
CA ASP A 532 -4.21 10.00 24.46
C ASP A 532 -5.66 9.52 24.29
N GLU A 533 -6.64 10.30 24.77
CA GLU A 533 -8.06 9.98 24.65
C GLU A 533 -8.54 10.03 23.19
N PHE A 534 -8.04 10.99 22.40
CA PHE A 534 -8.34 11.04 20.96
C PHE A 534 -7.74 9.83 20.22
N ALA A 535 -6.48 9.48 20.51
CA ALA A 535 -5.84 8.30 19.94
C ALA A 535 -6.58 7.02 20.33
N GLU A 536 -7.01 6.86 21.58
CA GLU A 536 -7.83 5.70 21.97
C GLU A 536 -9.13 5.63 21.14
N TRP A 537 -9.81 6.77 20.95
CA TRP A 537 -11.03 6.81 20.14
C TRP A 537 -10.79 6.46 18.68
N PHE A 538 -9.77 7.06 18.07
CA PHE A 538 -9.33 6.77 16.71
C PHE A 538 -9.03 5.27 16.50
N GLY A 539 -8.36 4.66 17.48
CA GLY A 539 -8.03 3.24 17.42
C GLY A 539 -9.27 2.35 17.38
N LEU A 540 -10.25 2.63 18.25
CA LEU A 540 -11.50 1.87 18.28
C LEU A 540 -12.33 2.07 17.00
N THR A 541 -12.38 3.30 16.46
CA THR A 541 -13.21 3.59 15.29
C THR A 541 -12.50 3.28 13.98
N ALA A 542 -11.50 4.08 13.60
CA ALA A 542 -10.86 4.01 12.30
C ALA A 542 -10.06 2.72 12.07
N ARG A 543 -9.42 2.16 13.12
CA ARG A 543 -8.60 0.94 12.99
C ARG A 543 -9.38 -0.35 13.27
N GLU A 544 -10.26 -0.34 14.26
CA GLU A 544 -11.00 -1.55 14.69
C GLU A 544 -12.43 -1.65 14.11
N GLY A 545 -12.96 -0.57 13.52
CA GLY A 545 -14.30 -0.54 12.92
C GLY A 545 -15.43 -0.54 13.95
N GLN A 546 -15.17 -0.12 15.19
CA GLN A 546 -16.23 0.06 16.20
C GLN A 546 -17.07 1.31 15.87
N SER A 547 -18.33 1.31 16.32
CA SER A 547 -19.22 2.45 16.09
C SER A 547 -18.67 3.72 16.75
N PRO A 548 -18.66 4.87 16.05
CA PRO A 548 -18.29 6.16 16.65
C PRO A 548 -19.13 6.50 17.88
N ASP A 549 -20.43 6.20 17.87
CA ASP A 549 -21.33 6.46 19.02
C ASP A 549 -20.97 5.61 20.24
N GLU A 550 -20.74 4.31 20.07
CA GLU A 550 -20.44 3.40 21.19
C GLU A 550 -19.08 3.71 21.82
N SER A 551 -18.07 3.98 20.99
CA SER A 551 -16.72 4.32 21.41
C SER A 551 -16.64 5.71 22.05
N ALA A 552 -17.33 6.71 21.49
CA ALA A 552 -17.43 8.05 22.07
C ALA A 552 -18.07 8.03 23.47
N GLU A 553 -19.16 7.28 23.65
CA GLU A 553 -19.84 7.17 24.95
C GLU A 553 -18.92 6.48 25.98
N SER A 554 -18.13 5.49 25.54
CA SER A 554 -17.19 4.78 26.40
C SER A 554 -16.03 5.66 26.87
N ILE A 555 -15.46 6.48 25.98
CA ILE A 555 -14.25 7.28 26.26
C ILE A 555 -14.61 8.64 26.87
N PHE A 556 -15.53 9.36 26.24
CA PHE A 556 -15.86 10.75 26.58
C PHE A 556 -17.15 10.88 27.41
N GLY A 557 -17.94 9.80 27.54
CA GLY A 557 -19.24 9.85 28.21
C GLY A 557 -20.28 10.70 27.47
N LYS A 558 -20.15 10.77 26.14
CA LYS A 558 -20.98 11.56 25.22
C LYS A 558 -21.27 10.73 23.97
N SER A 559 -22.44 10.92 23.38
CA SER A 559 -22.70 10.40 22.03
C SER A 559 -21.83 11.10 20.97
N ASN A 560 -21.61 10.46 19.82
CA ASN A 560 -20.89 11.08 18.72
C ASN A 560 -21.61 12.34 18.22
N ALA A 561 -22.95 12.34 18.24
CA ALA A 561 -23.75 13.52 17.90
C ALA A 561 -23.50 14.71 18.85
N GLU A 562 -23.34 14.47 20.15
CA GLU A 562 -23.01 15.53 21.12
C GLU A 562 -21.59 16.06 20.91
N LEU A 563 -20.63 15.18 20.58
CA LEU A 563 -19.27 15.61 20.22
C LEU A 563 -19.27 16.42 18.92
N MET A 564 -20.02 15.99 17.91
CA MET A 564 -20.10 16.70 16.63
C MET A 564 -20.71 18.09 16.79
N GLU A 565 -21.72 18.27 17.65
CA GLU A 565 -22.26 19.59 17.99
C GLU A 565 -21.19 20.51 18.62
N GLU A 566 -20.33 19.96 19.48
CA GLU A 566 -19.22 20.72 20.09
C GLU A 566 -18.13 21.06 19.05
N ILE A 567 -17.79 20.11 18.19
CA ILE A 567 -16.82 20.26 17.11
C ILE A 567 -17.27 21.35 16.13
N THR A 568 -18.48 21.26 15.59
CA THR A 568 -18.97 22.25 14.60
C THR A 568 -19.14 23.63 15.23
N ALA A 569 -19.53 23.71 16.50
CA ALA A 569 -19.55 24.96 17.25
C ALA A 569 -18.14 25.55 17.44
N PHE A 570 -17.11 24.73 17.64
CA PHE A 570 -15.73 25.17 17.69
C PHE A 570 -15.23 25.68 16.33
N ILE A 571 -15.51 24.94 15.25
CA ILE A 571 -15.16 25.35 13.88
C ILE A 571 -15.75 26.74 13.59
N ALA A 572 -17.05 26.93 13.80
CA ALA A 572 -17.73 28.21 13.56
C ALA A 572 -17.27 29.37 14.47
N GLN A 573 -16.60 29.07 15.59
CA GLN A 573 -15.99 30.09 16.47
C GLN A 573 -14.56 30.43 16.10
N THR A 574 -13.87 29.50 15.45
CA THR A 574 -12.45 29.64 15.07
C THR A 574 -12.29 30.49 13.82
N VAL A 575 -13.21 30.32 12.86
CA VAL A 575 -13.18 30.99 11.54
C VAL A 575 -14.02 32.26 11.45
#